data_AF-A0A354CW46-F1
#
_entry.id   AF-A0A354CW46-F1
#
_cell.length_a   1.000
_cell.length_b   1.000
_cell.length_c   1.000
_cell.angle_alpha   90.00
_cell.angle_beta   90.00
_cell.angle_gamma   90.00
#
_symmetry.space_group_name_H-M   'P 1'
#
loop_
_entity.id
_entity.type
_entity.pdbx_description
1 polymer ?
#
loop_
_entity_poly.entity_id
_entity_poly.type
_entity_poly.pdbx_seq_one_letter_code
_entity_poly.pdbx_strand_id
1 'polypeptide(L)' 'MAQISLRNVSKTYKGGSKAVDHVSLGIENKEFLVLVGPSGCGKSTTLRMIAGL' A
#
# COMPACT_ATOMS: atom_id res chain seq x y z
N MET A 1 -15.90 12.51 7.48
CA MET A 1 -15.88 11.37 6.53
C MET A 1 -14.49 11.31 5.95
N ALA A 2 -13.87 10.14 5.90
CA ALA A 2 -12.50 9.98 5.41
C ALA A 2 -12.47 8.87 4.36
N GLN A 3 -11.72 9.11 3.29
CA GLN A 3 -11.47 8.19 2.19
C GLN A 3 -9.95 8.14 1.98
N ILE A 4 -9.42 6.97 1.61
CA ILE A 4 -8.01 6.80 1.27
C ILE A 4 -7.91 6.54 -0.23
N SER A 5 -7.02 7.25 -0.92
CA SER A 5 -6.73 7.03 -2.34
C SER A 5 -5.23 6.93 -2.57
N LEU A 6 -4.77 5.72 -2.90
CA LEU A 6 -3.45 5.48 -3.47
C LEU A 6 -3.57 5.52 -4.99
N ARG A 7 -2.78 6.37 -5.64
CA ARG A 7 -2.77 6.53 -7.09
C ARG A 7 -1.39 6.25 -7.64
N ASN A 8 -1.26 5.13 -8.33
CA ASN A 8 -0.04 4.71 -9.02
C ASN A 8 1.22 4.76 -8.13
N VAL A 9 1.09 4.37 -6.86
CA VAL A 9 2.16 4.50 -5.88
C VAL A 9 3.18 3.38 -6.04
N SER A 10 4.46 3.71 -5.89
CA SER A 10 5.56 2.76 -5.90
C SER A 10 6.49 3.02 -4.72
N LYS A 11 7.10 1.95 -4.20
CA LYS A 11 8.14 2.04 -3.18
C LYS A 11 9.27 1.08 -3.51
N THR A 12 10.45 1.68 -3.68
CA THR A 12 11.72 0.95 -3.79
C THR A 12 12.55 1.23 -2.55
N TYR A 13 13.03 0.17 -1.91
CA TYR A 13 13.97 0.28 -0.80
C TYR A 13 15.42 0.33 -1.30
N LYS A 14 16.34 0.71 -0.40
CA LYS A 14 17.78 0.61 -0.66
C LYS A 14 18.13 -0.82 -1.11
N GLY A 15 18.98 -0.94 -2.12
CA GLY A 15 19.30 -2.22 -2.76
C GLY A 15 18.39 -2.58 -3.94
N GLY A 16 17.47 -1.69 -4.35
CA GLY A 16 16.70 -1.85 -5.59
C GLY A 16 15.46 -2.73 -5.49
N SER A 17 15.15 -3.25 -4.29
CA SER A 17 13.93 -4.04 -4.08
C SER A 17 12.69 -3.16 -4.19
N LYS A 18 11.92 -3.39 -5.26
CA LYS A 18 10.65 -2.73 -5.55
C LYS A 18 9.51 -3.42 -4.79
N ALA A 19 9.31 -3.01 -3.54
CA ALA A 19 8.35 -3.63 -2.63
C ALA A 19 6.89 -3.30 -2.97
N VAL A 20 6.65 -2.15 -3.60
CA VAL A 20 5.35 -1.79 -4.17
C VAL A 20 5.57 -1.23 -5.56
N ASP A 21 4.78 -1.69 -6.52
CA ASP A 21 4.93 -1.39 -7.94
C ASP A 21 3.60 -0.90 -8.53
N HIS A 22 3.51 0.42 -8.79
CA HIS A 22 2.37 1.07 -9.47
C HIS A 22 0.99 0.70 -8.90
N VAL A 23 0.86 0.58 -7.58
CA VAL A 23 -0.40 0.19 -6.94
C VAL A 23 -1.38 1.36 -6.92
N SER A 24 -2.63 1.08 -7.29
CA SER A 24 -3.76 2.00 -7.11
C SER A 24 -4.84 1.31 -6.26
N LEU A 25 -5.29 1.98 -5.21
CA LEU A 25 -6.24 1.45 -4.23
C LEU A 25 -7.12 2.59 -3.71
N GLY A 26 -8.44 2.38 -3.74
CA GLY A 26 -9.41 3.22 -3.04
C GLY A 26 -9.93 2.50 -1.81
N ILE A 27 -10.13 3.22 -0.71
CA ILE A 27 -10.83 2.74 0.48
C ILE A 27 -11.89 3.78 0.81
N GLU A 28 -13.15 3.37 0.68
CA GLU A 28 -14.31 4.21 0.88
C GLU A 28 -14.61 4.45 2.36
N ASN A 29 -15.38 5.49 2.64
CA ASN A 29 -15.79 5.81 4.00
C ASN A 29 -16.59 4.64 4.60
N LYS A 30 -16.17 4.15 5.78
CA LYS A 30 -16.71 2.97 6.49
C LYS A 30 -16.39 1.61 5.84
N GLU A 31 -15.48 1.55 4.88
CA GLU A 31 -15.02 0.28 4.32
C GLU A 31 -14.01 -0.42 5.26
N PHE A 32 -14.07 -1.75 5.30
CA PHE A 32 -13.10 -2.59 5.99
C PHE A 32 -12.30 -3.41 4.97
N LEU A 33 -11.04 -3.02 4.76
CA LEU A 33 -10.14 -3.65 3.79
C LEU A 33 -9.12 -4.57 4.48
N VAL A 34 -8.89 -5.75 3.90
CA VAL A 34 -7.81 -6.66 4.31
C VAL A 34 -6.85 -6.88 3.14
N LEU A 35 -5.54 -6.75 3.39
CA LEU A 35 -4.50 -7.11 2.42
C LEU A 35 -4.01 -8.54 2.67
N VAL A 36 -4.15 -9.41 1.67
CA VAL A 36 -3.72 -10.82 1.74
C VAL A 36 -2.72 -11.14 0.63
N GLY A 37 -1.76 -12.03 0.92
CA GLY A 37 -0.78 -12.51 -0.05
C GLY A 37 0.48 -13.10 0.61
N PRO A 38 1.37 -13.73 -0.17
CA PRO A 38 2.59 -14.37 0.33
C PRO A 38 3.53 -13.44 1.10
N SER A 39 4.50 -14.00 1.83
CA SER A 39 5.53 -13.17 2.47
C SER A 39 6.29 -12.35 1.41
N GLY A 40 6.60 -11.08 1.72
CA GLY A 40 7.33 -10.18 0.82
C GLY A 40 6.50 -9.49 -0.27
N CYS A 41 5.20 -9.74 -0.42
CA CYS A 41 4.37 -9.14 -1.49
C CYS A 41 3.99 -7.66 -1.30
N GLY A 42 4.61 -6.94 -0.36
CA GLY A 42 4.39 -5.50 -0.19
C GLY A 42 3.28 -5.07 0.79
N LYS A 43 2.55 -6.00 1.44
CA LYS A 43 1.46 -5.67 2.40
C LYS A 43 1.84 -4.63 3.46
N SER A 44 2.87 -4.94 4.25
CA SER A 44 3.34 -4.06 5.32
C SER A 44 3.95 -2.78 4.77
N THR A 45 4.53 -2.81 3.57
CA THR A 45 5.03 -1.61 2.89
C THR A 45 3.88 -0.69 2.49
N THR A 46 2.80 -1.22 1.92
CA THR A 46 1.58 -0.45 1.61
C THR A 46 0.96 0.18 2.86
N LEU A 47 0.82 -0.59 3.95
CA LEU A 47 0.29 -0.06 5.21
C LEU A 47 1.20 1.02 5.81
N ARG A 48 2.53 0.85 5.77
CA ARG A 48 3.48 1.87 6.24
C ARG A 48 3.41 3.15 5.42
N MET A 49 3.25 3.05 4.10
CA MET A 49 3.06 4.24 3.25
C MET A 49 1.79 5.01 3.63
N ILE A 50 0.68 4.31 3.91
CA ILE A 50 -0.56 4.95 4.38
C ILE A 50 -0.35 5.62 5.74
N ALA A 51 0.42 4.99 6.64
CA ALA A 51 0.71 5.52 7.97
C ALA A 51 1.77 6.65 7.99
N GLY A 52 2.43 6.93 6.86
CA GLY A 52 3.51 7.93 6.79
C GLY A 52 4.84 7.47 7.39
N LEU A 53 5.13 6.17 7.36
CA LEU A 53 6.34 5.53 7.91
C LEU A 53 7.37 5.11 6.84
#